data_AF-A0A7S1Q3H7-F1
#
_entry.id   AF-A0A7S1Q3H7-F1
#
_cell.length_a   1.000
_cell.length_b   1.000
_cell.length_c   1.000
_cell.angle_alpha   90.00
_cell.angle_beta   90.00
_cell.angle_gamma   90.00
#
_symmetry.space_group_name_H-M   'P 1'
#
loop_
_entity.id
_entity.type
_entity.pdbx_description
1 polymer ?
#
loop_
_entity_poly.entity_id
_entity_poly.type
_entity_poly.pdbx_seq_one_letter_code
_entity_poly.pdbx_strand_id
1 'polypeptide(L)'
;VGAATGGSQDFVRRSVKYWVHKQDLPFVISKIVQHLPLSAFKDSYDADEDKDYALGSAISSVYFDNAHFGMYHKRMRRLEGSSLFRVRWYGDASDIEDPSRE
;
A
#
# COMPACT_ATOMS: atom_id res chain seq x y z
N VAL A 1 33.57 24.13 19.79
CA VAL A 1 32.26 23.57 20.17
C VAL A 1 31.18 24.37 19.46
N GLY A 2 30.81 23.96 18.24
CA GLY A 2 29.77 24.60 17.45
C GLY A 2 28.55 23.69 17.44
N ALA A 3 27.53 24.02 18.22
CA ALA A 3 26.28 23.29 18.24
C ALA A 3 25.57 23.51 16.90
N ALA A 4 25.35 22.44 16.14
CA ALA A 4 24.42 22.44 15.04
C ALA A 4 23.02 22.66 15.61
N THR A 5 22.48 23.87 15.43
CA THR A 5 21.07 24.16 15.63
C THR A 5 20.29 23.37 14.59
N GLY A 6 19.88 22.15 14.95
CA GLY A 6 18.97 21.32 14.18
C GLY A 6 17.60 22.01 14.12
N GLY A 7 17.44 22.90 13.15
CA GLY A 7 16.14 23.51 12.85
C GLY A 7 15.14 22.40 12.56
N SER A 8 14.02 22.43 13.26
CA SER A 8 12.85 21.61 12.98
C SER A 8 12.50 21.77 11.50
N GLN A 9 12.76 20.75 10.69
CA GLN A 9 12.27 20.71 9.32
C GLN A 9 10.78 20.41 9.38
N ASP A 10 9.95 21.46 9.35
CA ASP A 10 8.50 21.33 9.27
C ASP A 10 8.12 20.88 7.85
N PHE A 11 7.83 19.59 7.68
CA PHE A 11 7.36 19.04 6.41
C PHE A 11 5.83 19.04 6.34
N VAL A 12 5.27 19.74 5.36
CA VAL A 12 3.84 19.68 5.05
C VAL A 12 3.58 18.47 4.15
N ARG A 13 2.77 17.52 4.65
CA ARG A 13 2.36 16.32 3.90
C ARG A 13 1.02 16.54 3.21
N ARG A 14 0.92 16.14 1.94
CA ARG A 14 -0.32 16.13 1.16
C ARG A 14 -0.49 14.80 0.46
N SER A 15 -1.71 14.28 0.41
CA SER A 15 -2.06 13.08 -0.35
C SER A 15 -3.21 13.37 -1.30
N VAL A 16 -3.07 12.98 -2.57
CA VAL A 16 -4.09 13.12 -3.61
C VAL A 16 -4.29 11.75 -4.28
N LYS A 17 -5.52 11.44 -4.67
CA LYS A 17 -5.87 10.18 -5.34
C LYS A 17 -6.47 10.49 -6.71
N TYR A 18 -6.08 9.72 -7.71
CA TYR A 18 -6.56 9.86 -9.09
C TYR A 18 -7.17 8.53 -9.55
N TRP A 19 -8.21 8.62 -10.36
CA TRP A 19 -8.67 7.51 -11.17
C TRP A 19 -7.94 7.55 -12.50
N VAL A 20 -7.44 6.41 -12.96
CA VAL A 20 -6.72 6.28 -14.23
C VAL A 20 -7.47 5.26 -15.09
N HIS A 21 -7.74 5.62 -16.33
CA HIS A 21 -8.37 4.70 -17.27
C HIS A 21 -7.40 3.55 -17.59
N LYS A 22 -7.91 2.32 -17.74
CA LYS A 22 -7.05 1.14 -17.93
C LYS A 22 -6.12 1.25 -19.14
N GLN A 23 -6.58 1.89 -20.22
CA GLN A 23 -5.79 2.11 -21.44
C GLN A 23 -4.59 3.05 -21.20
N ASP A 24 -4.68 3.94 -20.20
CA ASP A 24 -3.65 4.93 -19.91
C ASP A 24 -2.60 4.42 -18.90
N LEU A 25 -2.82 3.26 -18.27
CA LEU A 25 -1.93 2.71 -17.25
C LEU A 25 -0.47 2.59 -17.74
N PRO A 26 -0.16 2.03 -18.93
CA PRO A 26 1.22 1.94 -19.40
C PRO A 26 1.89 3.31 -19.57
N PHE A 27 1.12 4.32 -20.03
CA PHE A 27 1.62 5.68 -20.21
C PHE A 27 1.90 6.35 -18.86
N VAL A 28 1.00 6.21 -17.88
CA VAL A 28 1.18 6.76 -16.54
C VAL A 28 2.38 6.14 -15.83
N ILE A 29 2.47 4.80 -15.84
CA ILE A 29 3.59 4.07 -15.22
C ILE A 29 4.91 4.48 -15.86
N SER A 30 4.99 4.50 -17.20
CA SER A 30 6.24 4.84 -17.90
C SER A 30 6.72 6.26 -17.60
N LYS A 31 5.80 7.21 -17.38
CA LYS A 31 6.15 8.57 -16.95
C LYS A 31 6.64 8.63 -15.50
N ILE A 32 6.05 7.84 -14.60
CA ILE A 32 6.45 7.83 -13.17
C ILE A 32 7.84 7.19 -12.99
N VAL A 33 8.10 6.06 -13.64
CA VAL A 33 9.36 5.29 -13.48
C VAL A 33 10.60 6.08 -13.93
N GLN A 34 10.44 7.07 -14.81
CA GLN A 34 11.50 8.00 -15.21
C GLN A 34 11.99 8.91 -14.06
N HIS A 35 11.18 9.12 -13.03
CA HIS A 35 11.47 10.03 -11.92
C HIS A 35 11.53 9.34 -10.56
N LEU A 36 10.81 8.22 -10.40
CA LEU A 36 10.71 7.48 -9.14
C LEU A 36 11.01 5.99 -9.41
N PRO A 37 12.07 5.42 -8.81
CA PRO A 37 12.40 4.01 -9.02
C PRO A 37 11.32 3.10 -8.44
N LEU A 38 11.15 1.93 -9.07
CA LEU A 38 10.22 0.92 -8.57
C LEU A 38 10.73 0.37 -7.24
N SER A 39 9.87 0.35 -6.22
CA SER A 39 10.17 -0.24 -4.93
C SER A 39 10.01 -1.76 -5.01
N ALA A 40 11.11 -2.49 -5.16
CA ALA A 40 11.15 -3.95 -5.15
C ALA A 40 11.14 -4.50 -3.71
N PHE A 41 10.08 -4.24 -2.94
CA PHE A 41 9.94 -4.82 -1.60
C PHE A 41 9.59 -6.30 -1.75
N LYS A 42 10.61 -7.18 -1.58
CA LYS A 42 10.44 -8.63 -1.46
C LYS A 42 10.47 -8.98 0.03
N ASP A 43 9.42 -9.64 0.53
CA ASP A 43 9.39 -10.15 1.91
C ASP A 43 10.22 -11.46 2.07
N SER A 44 10.66 -12.07 0.98
CA SER A 44 11.54 -13.24 0.98
C SER A 44 12.89 -12.95 0.32
N TYR A 45 13.97 -13.40 0.98
CA TYR A 45 15.35 -13.36 0.50
C TYR A 45 15.69 -14.49 -0.48
N ASP A 46 14.70 -15.26 -0.94
CA ASP A 46 14.92 -16.29 -1.94
C ASP A 46 14.97 -15.63 -3.31
N ALA A 47 16.21 -15.47 -3.77
CA ALA A 47 16.56 -15.03 -5.10
C ALA A 47 16.20 -16.13 -6.11
N ASP A 48 14.90 -16.34 -6.34
CA ASP A 48 14.45 -17.00 -7.56
C ASP A 48 14.77 -16.03 -8.72
N GLU A 49 15.84 -16.37 -9.46
CA GLU A 49 16.38 -15.60 -10.59
C GLU A 49 15.43 -15.56 -11.81
N ASP A 50 14.31 -16.31 -11.78
CA ASP A 50 13.43 -16.55 -12.93
C ASP A 50 12.01 -15.96 -12.82
N LYS A 51 11.76 -15.03 -11.88
CA LYS A 51 10.45 -14.37 -11.82
C LYS A 51 10.45 -13.11 -12.69
N ASP A 52 9.68 -13.18 -13.77
CA ASP A 52 9.26 -12.05 -14.62
C ASP A 52 9.09 -10.80 -13.76
N TYR A 53 9.67 -9.68 -14.21
CA TYR A 53 9.53 -8.37 -13.57
C TYR A 53 8.06 -7.95 -13.55
N ALA A 54 7.30 -8.46 -12.60
CA ALA A 54 5.92 -8.11 -12.39
C ALA A 54 5.87 -6.67 -11.85
N LEU A 55 5.14 -5.82 -12.54
CA LEU A 55 5.03 -4.40 -12.23
C LEU A 55 4.33 -4.12 -10.88
N GLY A 56 3.81 -5.15 -10.22
CA GLY A 56 3.14 -5.05 -8.93
C GLY A 56 3.02 -6.40 -8.25
N SER A 57 2.83 -6.35 -6.94
CA SER A 57 2.51 -7.50 -6.09
C SER A 57 1.04 -7.47 -5.67
N ALA A 58 0.44 -8.64 -5.48
CA ALA A 58 -0.91 -8.74 -4.96
C ALA A 58 -0.96 -8.21 -3.51
N ILE A 59 -1.97 -7.38 -3.23
CA ILE A 59 -2.24 -6.86 -1.89
C ILE A 59 -3.69 -7.12 -1.58
N SER A 60 -3.93 -7.90 -0.54
CA SER A 60 -5.28 -8.25 -0.09
C SER A 60 -5.56 -7.55 1.23
N SER A 61 -6.80 -7.13 1.45
CA SER A 61 -7.20 -6.44 2.68
C SER A 61 -8.66 -6.72 3.03
N VAL A 62 -8.90 -7.22 4.24
CA VAL A 62 -10.24 -7.40 4.82
C VAL A 62 -10.51 -6.24 5.76
N TYR A 63 -11.61 -5.51 5.51
CA TYR A 63 -12.05 -4.39 6.34
C TYR A 63 -13.17 -4.86 7.27
N PHE A 64 -13.05 -4.55 8.55
CA PHE A 64 -14.04 -4.95 9.55
C PHE A 64 -14.90 -3.76 9.96
N ASP A 65 -16.14 -4.07 10.29
CA ASP A 65 -17.07 -3.17 10.98
C ASP A 65 -17.99 -4.01 11.87
N ASN A 66 -18.80 -3.34 12.68
CA ASN A 66 -19.87 -3.99 13.44
C ASN A 66 -21.17 -4.06 12.61
N ALA A 67 -22.18 -4.76 13.12
CA ALA A 67 -23.49 -4.92 12.46
C ALA A 67 -24.22 -3.59 12.19
N HIS A 68 -23.84 -2.51 12.86
CA HIS A 68 -24.41 -1.17 12.67
C HIS A 68 -23.61 -0.31 11.68
N PHE A 69 -22.53 -0.85 11.09
CA PHE A 69 -21.66 -0.14 10.15
C PHE A 69 -21.13 1.19 10.72
N GLY A 70 -20.81 1.21 12.02
CA GLY A 70 -20.46 2.45 12.71
C GLY A 70 -19.18 3.09 12.16
N MET A 71 -18.17 2.30 11.80
CA MET A 71 -16.90 2.83 11.26
C MET A 71 -17.09 3.38 9.85
N TYR A 72 -17.85 2.68 9.01
CA TYR A 72 -18.21 3.11 7.66
C TYR A 72 -18.86 4.50 7.66
N HIS A 73 -19.91 4.70 8.46
CA HIS A 73 -20.65 5.96 8.48
C HIS A 73 -19.78 7.13 8.99
N LYS A 74 -18.99 6.91 10.04
CA LYS A 74 -18.06 7.93 10.57
C LYS A 74 -17.04 8.35 9.50
N ARG A 75 -16.52 7.39 8.74
CA ARG A 75 -15.50 7.64 7.71
C ARG A 75 -16.07 8.33 6.48
N MET A 76 -17.27 7.94 6.04
CA MET A 76 -17.98 8.61 4.95
C MET A 76 -18.25 10.08 5.26
N ARG A 77 -18.62 10.40 6.51
CA ARG A 77 -18.87 11.76 6.96
C ARG A 77 -17.61 12.54 7.36
N ARG A 78 -16.43 11.90 7.30
CA ARG A 78 -15.14 12.48 7.70
C ARG A 78 -15.15 13.06 9.12
N LEU A 79 -15.82 12.35 10.03
CA LEU A 79 -15.86 12.78 11.43
C LEU A 79 -14.48 12.64 12.08
N GLU A 80 -14.17 13.57 12.97
CA GLU A 80 -12.98 13.52 13.80
C GLU A 80 -12.98 12.23 14.64
N GLY A 81 -11.82 11.59 14.79
CA GLY A 81 -11.69 10.31 15.49
C GLY A 81 -12.27 9.09 14.74
N SER A 82 -12.55 9.19 13.43
CA SER A 82 -13.00 8.05 12.64
C SER A 82 -11.91 6.98 12.46
N SER A 83 -12.07 5.83 13.12
CA SER A 83 -11.20 4.65 12.98
C SER A 83 -11.57 3.75 11.79
N LEU A 84 -10.63 2.90 11.38
CA LEU A 84 -10.80 1.85 10.37
C LEU A 84 -9.91 0.67 10.77
N PHE A 85 -10.49 -0.52 10.93
CA PHE A 85 -9.74 -1.74 11.22
C PHE A 85 -9.64 -2.60 9.95
N ARG A 86 -8.41 -3.03 9.61
CA ARG A 86 -8.17 -3.93 8.48
C ARG A 86 -7.07 -4.94 8.77
N VAL A 87 -7.24 -6.14 8.26
CA VAL A 87 -6.18 -7.14 8.14
C VAL A 87 -5.68 -7.13 6.70
N ARG A 88 -4.37 -7.01 6.50
CA ARG A 88 -3.72 -6.92 5.18
C ARG A 88 -2.58 -7.92 5.10
N TRP A 89 -2.46 -8.58 3.96
CA TRP A 89 -1.31 -9.40 3.61
C TRP A 89 -0.86 -9.10 2.17
N TYR A 90 0.36 -9.52 1.85
CA TYR A 90 1.03 -9.35 0.57
C TYR A 90 1.30 -10.74 -0.03
N GLY A 91 1.25 -10.87 -1.35
CA GLY A 91 1.40 -12.17 -2.03
C GLY A 91 0.07 -12.81 -2.42
N ASP A 92 0.15 -13.93 -3.12
CA ASP A 92 -1.03 -14.67 -3.58
C ASP A 92 -1.53 -15.60 -2.46
N ALA A 93 -2.85 -15.83 -2.41
CA ALA A 93 -3.43 -16.78 -1.45
C ALA A 93 -2.96 -18.22 -1.70
N SER A 94 -2.43 -18.53 -2.89
CA SER A 94 -1.76 -19.80 -3.18
C SER A 94 -0.44 -19.98 -2.42
N ASP A 95 0.18 -18.90 -1.97
CA ASP A 95 1.43 -18.94 -1.19
C ASP A 95 1.17 -19.26 0.29
N ILE A 96 -0.10 -19.25 0.73
CA ILE A 96 -0.51 -19.60 2.07
C ILE A 96 -0.76 -21.12 2.09
N GLU A 97 0.20 -21.89 2.58
CA GLU A 97 0.02 -23.31 2.84
C GLU A 97 -1.17 -23.52 3.79
N ASP A 98 -2.13 -24.36 3.39
CA ASP A 98 -3.28 -24.72 4.21
C ASP A 98 -2.87 -25.85 5.17
N PRO A 99 -2.73 -25.59 6.48
CA PRO A 99 -2.32 -26.60 7.45
C PRO A 99 -3.38 -27.68 7.69
N SER A 100 -4.57 -27.58 7.09
CA SER A 100 -5.65 -28.58 7.19
C SER A 100 -5.70 -29.58 6.03
N ARG A 101 -4.72 -29.53 5.11
CA ARG A 101 -4.62 -30.43 3.94
C ARG A 101 -3.85 -31.74 4.18
N GLU A 102 -3.58 -32.10 5.44
CA GLU A 102 -3.09 -33.44 5.83
C GLU A 102 -4.20 -34.32 6.44
#